data_AF-A0AAC8YRY4-F1
#
_entry.id   AF-A0AAC8YRY4-F1
#
_cell.length_a   1.000
_cell.length_b   1.000
_cell.length_c   1.000
_cell.angle_alpha   90.00
_cell.angle_beta   90.00
_cell.angle_gamma   90.00
#
_symmetry.space_group_name_H-M   'P 1'
#
loop_
_entity.id
_entity.type
_entity.pdbx_description
1 polymer ?
#
loop_
_entity_poly.entity_id
_entity_poly.type
_entity_poly.pdbx_seq_one_letter_code
_entity_poly.pdbx_strand_id
1 'polypeptide(L)' 'MKWVILIAGVFLFFNGMFTRTYSFDNESPARHCYQMDYIGLYGCFGSPMMPALIAWGASLIGAGLIAWSVFRGRHKSA' A
#
# COMPACT_ATOMS: atom_id res chain seq x y z
N MET A 1 14.67 16.82 -1.65
CA MET A 1 14.48 15.35 -1.77
C MET A 1 14.04 14.65 -0.47
N LYS A 2 14.59 14.95 0.73
CA LYS A 2 14.18 14.29 1.99
C LYS A 2 12.66 14.34 2.26
N TRP A 3 12.04 15.51 2.10
CA TRP A 3 10.60 15.67 2.28
C TRP A 3 9.77 14.91 1.25
N VAL A 4 10.27 14.75 0.02
CA VAL A 4 9.58 14.00 -1.04
C VAL A 4 9.46 12.53 -0.67
N ILE A 5 10.52 11.93 -0.11
CA ILE A 5 10.51 10.54 0.33
C ILE A 5 9.57 10.34 1.53
N LEU A 6 9.58 11.28 2.48
CA LEU A 6 8.67 11.25 3.62
C LEU A 6 7.20 11.35 3.15
N ILE A 7 6.89 12.30 2.27
CA ILE A 7 5.54 12.49 1.72
C ILE A 7 5.10 11.24 0.94
N ALA A 8 5.96 10.69 0.09
CA ALA A 8 5.67 9.45 -0.63
C ALA A 8 5.45 8.27 0.33
N GLY A 9 6.24 8.18 1.39
CA GLY A 9 6.09 7.15 2.43
C GLY A 9 4.77 7.25 3.17
N VAL A 10 4.40 8.46 3.62
CA VAL A 10 3.11 8.74 4.27
C VAL A 10 1.95 8.43 3.32
N PHE A 11 2.05 8.86 2.07
CA PHE A 11 1.05 8.59 1.06
C PHE A 11 0.82 7.10 0.84
N LEU A 12 1.89 6.33 0.59
CA LEU A 12 1.81 4.87 0.41
C LEU A 12 1.29 4.15 1.65
N PHE A 13 1.70 4.60 2.84
CA PHE A 13 1.28 4.02 4.10
C PHE A 13 -0.24 4.11 4.28
N PHE A 14 -0.79 5.32 4.17
CA PHE A 14 -2.23 5.52 4.31
C PHE A 14 -3.02 4.92 3.15
N ASN A 15 -2.51 5.02 1.92
CA ASN A 15 -3.17 4.46 0.75
C ASN A 15 -3.36 2.94 0.87
N GLY A 16 -2.32 2.23 1.33
CA GLY A 16 -2.42 0.81 1.61
C GLY A 16 -3.44 0.48 2.70
N MET A 17 -3.50 1.27 3.78
CA MET A 17 -4.48 1.07 4.86
C MET A 17 -5.93 1.28 4.45
N PHE A 18 -6.18 2.12 3.43
CA PHE A 18 -7.51 2.36 2.89
C PHE A 18 -7.84 1.44 1.69
N THR A 19 -6.99 0.47 1.38
CA THR A 19 -7.28 -0.49 0.31
C THR A 19 -8.42 -1.40 0.75
N ARG A 20 -9.49 -1.43 -0.05
CA ARG A 20 -10.58 -2.39 0.12
C ARG A 20 -10.31 -3.63 -0.68
N THR A 21 -10.61 -4.79 -0.13
CA THR A 21 -10.51 -6.08 -0.83
C THR A 21 -11.87 -6.75 -0.84
N TYR A 22 -12.20 -7.38 -1.97
CA TYR A 22 -13.50 -8.00 -2.23
C TYR A 22 -13.27 -9.37 -2.83
N SER A 23 -14.01 -10.39 -2.39
CA SER A 23 -13.96 -11.73 -2.96
C SER A 23 -15.32 -12.11 -3.50
N PHE A 24 -15.34 -12.58 -4.74
CA PHE A 24 -16.50 -13.13 -5.42
C PHE A 24 -16.30 -14.63 -5.60
N ASP A 25 -16.48 -15.36 -4.49
CA ASP A 25 -16.27 -16.82 -4.44
C ASP A 25 -17.38 -17.60 -5.19
N ASN A 26 -18.49 -16.93 -5.50
CA ASN A 26 -19.65 -17.50 -6.21
C ASN A 26 -19.60 -17.33 -7.73
N GLU A 27 -18.60 -16.63 -8.28
CA GLU A 27 -18.40 -16.49 -9.73
C GLU A 27 -17.43 -17.55 -10.26
N SER A 28 -17.68 -18.07 -11.47
CA SER A 28 -16.76 -18.98 -12.16
C SER A 28 -16.11 -18.29 -13.37
N PRO A 29 -14.79 -18.01 -13.36
CA PRO A 29 -13.81 -18.29 -12.30
C PRO A 29 -13.90 -17.31 -11.13
N ALA A 30 -13.50 -17.77 -9.93
CA ALA A 30 -13.50 -16.95 -8.71
C ALA A 30 -12.62 -15.70 -8.89
N ARG A 31 -13.11 -14.56 -8.42
CA ARG A 31 -12.43 -13.26 -8.56
C ARG A 31 -12.20 -12.63 -7.20
N HIS A 32 -10.95 -12.25 -6.95
CA HIS A 32 -10.53 -11.52 -5.76
C HIS A 32 -10.01 -10.16 -6.19
N CYS A 33 -10.72 -9.12 -5.82
CA CYS A 33 -10.48 -7.76 -6.27
C CYS A 33 -9.94 -6.88 -5.14
N TYR A 34 -9.23 -5.83 -5.52
CA TYR A 34 -8.80 -4.77 -4.63
C TYR A 34 -9.18 -3.41 -5.22
N GLN A 35 -9.41 -2.43 -4.35
CA GLN A 35 -9.70 -1.06 -4.72
C GLN A 35 -8.94 -0.11 -3.79
N MET A 36 -8.13 0.76 -4.36
CA MET A 36 -7.40 1.81 -3.68
C MET A 36 -8.06 3.15 -3.99
N ASP A 37 -9.02 3.54 -3.16
CA ASP A 37 -9.89 4.71 -3.38
C ASP A 37 -9.10 6.02 -3.58
N TYR A 38 -7.98 6.17 -2.88
CA TYR A 38 -7.16 7.38 -2.92
C TYR A 38 -6.34 7.57 -4.21
N ILE A 39 -6.09 6.50 -4.96
CA ILE A 39 -5.35 6.55 -6.24
C ILE A 39 -6.17 6.06 -7.43
N GLY A 40 -7.42 5.65 -7.18
CA GLY A 40 -8.30 5.11 -8.22
C GLY A 40 -7.76 3.84 -8.87
N LEU A 41 -6.93 3.06 -8.18
CA LEU A 41 -6.44 1.78 -8.69
C LEU A 41 -7.39 0.66 -8.29
N TYR A 42 -7.78 -0.14 -9.27
CA TYR A 42 -8.63 -1.30 -9.11
C TYR A 42 -8.09 -2.44 -9.97
N GLY A 43 -8.19 -3.66 -9.44
CA GLY A 43 -7.84 -4.86 -10.20
C GLY A 43 -8.39 -6.11 -9.54
N CYS A 44 -8.56 -7.16 -10.33
CA CYS A 44 -9.01 -8.46 -9.87
C CYS A 44 -8.03 -9.55 -10.28
N PHE A 45 -7.85 -10.52 -9.38
CA PHE A 45 -6.98 -11.67 -9.56
C PHE A 45 -7.78 -12.94 -9.32
N GLY A 46 -7.36 -14.05 -9.92
CA GLY A 46 -7.89 -15.39 -9.59
C GLY A 46 -7.35 -15.95 -8.28
N SER A 47 -6.39 -15.27 -7.62
CA SER A 47 -5.80 -15.70 -6.36
C SER A 47 -6.25 -14.80 -5.21
N PRO A 48 -6.69 -15.37 -4.07
CA PRO A 48 -7.13 -14.61 -2.89
C PRO A 48 -5.99 -13.88 -2.19
N MET A 49 -4.74 -14.29 -2.43
CA MET A 49 -3.58 -13.70 -1.76
C MET A 49 -3.18 -12.35 -2.37
N MET A 50 -3.44 -12.13 -3.66
CA MET A 50 -2.96 -10.95 -4.39
C MET A 50 -3.58 -9.63 -3.86
N PRO A 51 -4.90 -9.53 -3.61
CA PRO A 51 -5.48 -8.32 -3.03
C PRO A 51 -4.87 -7.96 -1.67
N ALA A 52 -4.64 -8.96 -0.81
CA ALA A 52 -4.02 -8.76 0.49
C ALA A 52 -2.58 -8.28 0.33
N LEU A 53 -1.78 -8.90 -0.54
CA LEU A 53 -0.41 -8.46 -0.81
C LEU A 53 -0.33 -7.02 -1.30
N ILE A 54 -1.29 -6.57 -2.11
CA ILE A 54 -1.32 -5.18 -2.59
C ILE A 54 -1.66 -4.22 -1.45
N ALA A 55 -2.67 -4.53 -0.64
CA ALA A 55 -3.06 -3.71 0.51
C ALA A 55 -1.94 -3.56 1.55
N TRP A 56 -1.35 -4.70 1.96
CA TRP A 56 -0.27 -4.70 2.94
C TRP A 56 1.06 -4.23 2.35
N GLY A 57 1.36 -4.57 1.10
CA GLY A 57 2.61 -4.21 0.42
C GLY A 57 2.78 -2.70 0.31
N ALA A 58 1.74 -1.98 -0.13
CA ALA A 58 1.76 -0.51 -0.16
C ALA A 58 1.98 0.08 1.24
N SER A 59 1.28 -0.45 2.25
CA SER A 59 1.41 0.00 3.63
C SER A 59 2.83 -0.21 4.17
N LEU A 60 3.40 -1.39 3.98
CA LEU A 60 4.74 -1.76 4.46
C LEU A 60 5.84 -0.95 3.78
N ILE A 61 5.74 -0.73 2.48
CA ILE A 61 6.67 0.14 1.73
C ILE A 61 6.59 1.56 2.29
N GLY A 62 5.38 2.08 2.49
CA GLY A 62 5.17 3.39 3.10
C GLY A 62 5.82 3.52 4.48
N ALA A 63 5.58 2.55 5.36
CA ALA A 63 6.19 2.50 6.70
C ALA A 63 7.73 2.50 6.64
N GLY A 64 8.31 1.70 5.74
CA GLY A 64 9.77 1.64 5.54
C GLY A 64 10.36 2.99 5.09
N LEU A 65 9.70 3.68 4.16
CA LEU A 65 10.13 5.00 3.68
C LEU A 65 10.05 6.07 4.78
N ILE A 66 9.02 6.03 5.61
CA ILE A 66 8.87 6.92 6.78
C ILE A 66 10.00 6.66 7.77
N ALA A 67 10.20 5.39 8.18
CA ALA A 67 11.23 5.00 9.13
C ALA A 67 12.63 5.41 8.65
N TRP A 68 12.94 5.15 7.36
CA TRP A 68 14.20 5.56 6.73
C TRP A 68 14.39 7.08 6.75
N SER A 69 13.33 7.84 6.45
CA SER A 69 13.37 9.31 6.44
C SER A 69 13.63 9.87 7.84
N VAL A 70 13.00 9.30 8.87
CA VAL A 70 13.23 9.67 10.28
C VAL A 70 14.66 9.34 10.70
N PHE A 71 15.14 8.13 10.40
CA PHE A 71 16.50 7.69 10.74
C PHE A 71 17.57 8.60 10.09
N ARG A 72 17.44 8.89 8.80
CA ARG A 72 18.31 9.84 8.08
C ARG A 72 18.15 11.30 8.54
N GLY A 73 17.02 11.65 9.14
CA GLY A 73 16.79 12.94 9.78
C GLY A 73 17.68 13.07 11.02
N ARG A 74 17.58 12.10 11.92
CA ARG A 74 18.31 12.05 13.19
C ARG A 74 19.83 12.04 13.01
N HIS A 75 20.35 11.29 12.04
CA HIS A 75 21.79 11.21 11.76
C HIS A 75 22.41 12.47 11.13
N LYS A 76 21.62 13.44 10.65
CA LYS A 76 22.16 14.71 10.11
C LYS A 76 22.10 15.87 11.11
N SER A 77 21.43 15.70 12.24
CA SER A 77 21.32 16.71 13.30
C SER A 77 22.33 16.52 14.43
N ALA A 78 23.09 15.43 14.40
CA ALA A 78 24.29 15.19 15.22
C ALA A 78 25.53 15.52 14.39
#